data_AF-A0A377GJ27-F1
#
_entry.id   AF-A0A377GJ27-F1
#
_cell.length_a   1.000
_cell.length_b   1.000
_cell.length_c   1.000
_cell.angle_alpha   90.00
_cell.angle_beta   90.00
_cell.angle_gamma   90.00
#
_symmetry.space_group_name_H-M   'P 1'
#
loop_
_entity.id
_entity.type
_entity.pdbx_description
1 polymer ?
#
loop_
_entity_poly.entity_id
_entity_poly.type
_entity_poly.pdbx_seq_one_letter_code
_entity_poly.pdbx_strand_id
1 'polypeptide(L)'
;MSNKMKFTGINVETLLLVAVWEAPFIFQGCFKITELQEKKTVLFFFRCKARHVQQSDIFNHDFSPELYEFTHLYNEAGLIQLSHLDQAQEDALYLLKYALHITLGKMLTNRKTHFTSIDDIAMQALIDKVRPILNKELTLPEEDHIGFAVAMDFRPEEDIALSAALTLLGKLKNIDTKIMKTH
;
A
#
# COMPACT_ATOMS: atom_id res chain seq x y z
N MET A 1 30.59 13.45 17.41
CA MET A 1 29.74 12.30 17.82
C MET A 1 28.46 12.38 17.02
N SER A 2 28.23 11.45 16.09
CA SER A 2 27.01 11.44 15.28
C SER A 2 25.89 10.79 16.10
N ASN A 3 24.87 11.55 16.49
CA ASN A 3 23.61 11.00 16.97
C ASN A 3 23.01 10.16 15.83
N LYS A 4 23.22 8.85 15.83
CA LYS A 4 22.37 7.95 15.04
C LYS A 4 20.99 8.04 15.66
N MET A 5 20.05 8.71 14.99
CA MET A 5 18.65 8.66 15.39
C MET A 5 18.21 7.20 15.35
N LYS A 6 17.54 6.76 16.42
CA LYS A 6 17.05 5.39 16.55
C LYS A 6 15.74 5.30 15.77
N PHE A 7 15.60 4.29 14.91
CA PHE A 7 14.34 4.02 14.22
C PHE A 7 13.19 3.87 15.24
N THR A 8 12.10 4.62 15.04
CA THR A 8 10.93 4.61 15.94
C THR A 8 9.63 4.14 15.29
N GLY A 9 9.64 3.86 14.00
CA GLY A 9 8.46 3.41 13.27
C GLY A 9 8.26 4.09 11.93
N ILE A 10 7.16 3.72 11.29
CA ILE A 10 6.72 4.24 10.00
C ILE A 10 5.29 4.74 10.11
N ASN A 11 4.95 5.73 9.31
CA ASN A 11 3.57 6.04 8.93
C ASN A 11 3.25 5.33 7.62
N VAL A 12 2.12 4.64 7.57
CA VAL A 12 1.57 3.99 6.38
C VAL A 12 0.30 4.72 5.99
N GLU A 13 0.37 5.47 4.91
CA GLU A 13 -0.77 6.15 4.30
C GLU A 13 -1.27 5.33 3.11
N THR A 14 -2.51 4.87 3.18
CA THR A 14 -3.15 4.08 2.11
C THR A 14 -4.16 4.95 1.38
N LEU A 15 -3.94 5.17 0.09
CA LEU A 15 -4.86 5.86 -0.81
C LEU A 15 -5.55 4.83 -1.71
N LEU A 16 -6.86 4.68 -1.57
CA LEU A 16 -7.68 3.83 -2.42
C LEU A 16 -8.25 4.63 -3.59
N LEU A 17 -7.85 4.27 -4.81
CA LEU A 17 -8.22 4.94 -6.05
C LEU A 17 -9.39 4.26 -6.77
N VAL A 18 -9.41 2.93 -6.73
CA VAL A 18 -10.45 2.10 -7.37
C VAL A 18 -10.96 1.10 -6.35
N ALA A 19 -12.29 0.98 -6.25
CA ALA A 19 -12.96 -0.01 -5.41
C ALA A 19 -14.13 -0.64 -6.18
N VAL A 20 -13.89 -1.82 -6.75
CA VAL A 20 -14.91 -2.65 -7.40
C VAL A 20 -15.46 -3.62 -6.38
N TRP A 21 -16.75 -3.48 -6.08
CA TRP A 21 -17.46 -4.27 -5.07
C TRP A 21 -18.30 -5.40 -5.66
N GLU A 22 -18.05 -5.76 -6.91
CA GLU A 22 -18.56 -6.97 -7.55
C GLU A 22 -17.55 -8.10 -7.34
N ALA A 23 -18.03 -9.30 -6.99
CA ALA A 23 -17.14 -10.41 -6.67
C ALA A 23 -16.40 -10.92 -7.93
N PRO A 24 -15.07 -11.11 -7.87
CA PRO A 24 -14.21 -10.84 -6.71
C PRO A 24 -13.91 -9.35 -6.56
N PHE A 25 -13.95 -8.83 -5.32
CA PHE A 25 -13.72 -7.41 -5.08
C PHE A 25 -12.31 -7.01 -5.51
N ILE A 26 -12.18 -5.90 -6.24
CA ILE A 26 -10.90 -5.39 -6.73
C ILE A 26 -10.63 -4.00 -6.17
N PHE A 27 -9.45 -3.84 -5.59
CA PHE A 27 -8.96 -2.59 -5.04
C PHE A 27 -7.67 -2.19 -5.73
N GLN A 28 -7.55 -0.91 -6.10
CA GLN A 28 -6.31 -0.35 -6.62
C GLN A 28 -6.00 0.95 -5.91
N GLY A 29 -4.71 1.22 -5.70
CA GLY A 29 -4.30 2.36 -4.91
C GLY A 29 -2.80 2.46 -4.74
N CYS A 30 -2.41 3.30 -3.79
CA CYS A 30 -1.03 3.55 -3.41
C CYS A 30 -0.86 3.45 -1.90
N PHE A 31 0.26 2.88 -1.45
CA PHE A 31 0.77 3.05 -0.11
C PHE A 31 1.91 4.05 -0.13
N LYS A 32 1.87 5.02 0.77
CA LYS A 32 2.99 5.92 1.06
C LYS A 32 3.52 5.58 2.44
N ILE A 33 4.74 5.07 2.47
CA ILE A 33 5.45 4.68 3.68
C ILE A 33 6.43 5.78 4.03
N THR A 34 6.30 6.38 5.20
CA THR A 34 7.19 7.46 5.66
C THR A 34 7.80 7.07 7.00
N GLU A 35 9.12 7.20 7.14
CA GLU A 35 9.75 7.01 8.45
C GLU A 35 9.34 8.14 9.41
N LEU A 36 9.05 7.83 10.69
CA LEU A 36 8.49 8.84 11.61
C LEU A 36 9.50 9.92 12.03
N GLN A 37 10.80 9.62 12.05
CA GLN A 37 11.85 10.57 12.46
C GLN A 37 12.72 11.06 11.31
N GLU A 38 12.82 10.29 10.24
CA GLU A 38 13.57 10.66 9.04
C GLU A 38 12.62 11.06 7.90
N LYS A 39 13.10 11.82 6.93
CA LYS A 39 12.30 12.18 5.74
C LYS A 39 12.34 11.11 4.65
N LYS A 40 12.57 9.85 5.03
CA LYS A 40 12.61 8.74 4.08
C LYS A 40 11.18 8.34 3.73
N THR A 41 10.85 8.43 2.45
CA THR A 41 9.53 8.05 1.93
C THR A 41 9.66 7.03 0.81
N VAL A 42 8.76 6.05 0.78
CA VAL A 42 8.64 5.02 -0.24
C VAL A 42 7.20 4.94 -0.70
N LEU A 43 6.99 4.79 -2.01
CA LEU A 43 5.68 4.59 -2.60
C LEU A 43 5.56 3.16 -3.14
N PHE A 44 4.41 2.53 -2.88
CA PHE A 44 4.02 1.27 -3.48
C PHE A 44 2.67 1.39 -4.17
N PHE A 45 2.55 0.95 -5.41
CA PHE A 45 1.27 0.90 -6.13
C PHE A 45 0.77 -0.52 -6.16
N PHE A 46 -0.52 -0.72 -5.93
CA PHE A 46 -1.06 -2.06 -5.77
C PHE A 46 -2.34 -2.28 -6.59
N ARG A 47 -2.53 -3.56 -6.95
CA ARG A 47 -3.84 -4.13 -7.28
C ARG A 47 -4.09 -5.32 -6.35
N CYS A 48 -5.08 -5.19 -5.50
CA CYS A 48 -5.53 -6.22 -4.59
C CYS A 48 -6.84 -6.84 -5.08
N LYS A 49 -6.91 -8.17 -5.09
CA LYS A 49 -8.15 -8.94 -5.22
C LYS A 49 -8.52 -9.41 -3.83
N ALA A 50 -9.68 -9.02 -3.32
CA ALA A 50 -10.17 -9.51 -2.04
C ALA A 50 -11.19 -10.64 -2.23
N ARG A 51 -11.16 -11.59 -1.29
CA ARG A 51 -11.99 -12.82 -1.32
C ARG A 51 -13.25 -12.73 -0.45
N HIS A 52 -13.53 -11.56 0.11
CA HIS A 52 -14.77 -11.29 0.84
C HIS A 52 -15.98 -11.54 -0.05
N VAL A 53 -17.06 -12.08 0.55
CA VAL A 53 -18.31 -12.37 -0.17
C VAL A 53 -19.22 -11.14 -0.12
N GLN A 54 -19.25 -10.46 1.02
CA GLN A 54 -20.04 -9.26 1.26
C GLN A 54 -19.16 -8.13 1.78
N GLN A 55 -19.56 -6.88 1.52
CA GLN A 55 -18.81 -5.71 2.03
C GLN A 55 -18.81 -5.66 3.57
N SER A 56 -19.88 -6.16 4.19
CA SER A 56 -20.01 -6.29 5.64
C SER A 56 -18.90 -7.13 6.26
N ASP A 57 -18.38 -8.11 5.52
CA ASP A 57 -17.34 -9.03 6.00
C ASP A 57 -16.05 -8.28 6.37
N ILE A 58 -15.79 -7.16 5.71
CA ILE A 58 -14.59 -6.34 5.92
C ILE A 58 -14.58 -5.63 7.27
N PHE A 59 -15.73 -5.32 7.87
CA PHE A 59 -15.77 -4.64 9.17
C PHE A 59 -16.41 -5.48 10.29
N ASN A 60 -17.07 -6.60 9.95
CA ASN A 60 -17.68 -7.49 10.93
C ASN A 60 -16.78 -8.67 11.33
N HIS A 61 -15.72 -8.96 10.56
CA HIS A 61 -14.80 -10.04 10.85
C HIS A 61 -13.40 -9.52 11.15
N ASP A 62 -12.68 -10.30 11.96
CA ASP A 62 -11.27 -10.05 12.26
C ASP A 62 -10.43 -10.07 10.98
N PHE A 63 -9.33 -9.33 11.01
CA PHE A 63 -8.39 -9.29 9.91
C PHE A 63 -7.82 -10.68 9.61
N SER A 64 -7.88 -11.08 8.33
CA SER A 64 -7.19 -12.25 7.79
C SER A 64 -6.41 -11.84 6.54
N PRO A 65 -5.07 -11.99 6.51
CA PRO A 65 -4.24 -11.62 5.35
C PRO A 65 -4.48 -12.49 4.12
N GLU A 66 -5.07 -13.68 4.27
CA GLU A 66 -5.41 -14.60 3.18
C GLU A 66 -6.59 -14.10 2.34
N LEU A 67 -7.41 -13.21 2.90
CA LEU A 67 -8.54 -12.59 2.20
C LEU A 67 -8.10 -11.47 1.26
N TYR A 68 -6.82 -11.06 1.29
CA TYR A 68 -6.26 -9.99 0.47
C TYR A 68 -5.11 -10.52 -0.38
N GLU A 69 -5.34 -10.62 -1.68
CA GLU A 69 -4.36 -11.10 -2.65
C GLU A 69 -3.83 -9.92 -3.47
N PHE A 70 -2.60 -9.49 -3.19
CA PHE A 70 -1.91 -8.56 -4.09
C PHE A 70 -1.57 -9.29 -5.38
N THR A 71 -2.34 -9.00 -6.43
CA THR A 71 -2.08 -9.51 -7.78
C THR A 71 -0.97 -8.74 -8.47
N HIS A 72 -0.78 -7.47 -8.09
CA HIS A 72 0.30 -6.62 -8.57
C HIS A 72 0.74 -5.71 -7.45
N LEU A 73 2.05 -5.52 -7.31
CA LEU A 73 2.67 -4.55 -6.43
C LEU A 73 3.87 -3.94 -7.15
N TYR A 74 3.96 -2.61 -7.17
CA TYR A 74 5.02 -1.88 -7.84
C TYR A 74 5.69 -0.93 -6.86
N ASN A 75 6.97 -0.68 -7.06
CA ASN A 75 7.69 0.46 -6.49
C ASN A 75 8.32 1.28 -7.63
N GLU A 76 9.16 2.26 -7.30
CA GLU A 76 9.89 3.06 -8.30
C GLU A 76 10.79 2.25 -9.25
N ALA A 77 11.18 1.03 -8.87
CA ALA A 77 12.02 0.15 -9.68
C ALA A 77 11.19 -0.69 -10.68
N GLY A 78 9.87 -0.81 -10.47
CA GLY A 78 8.96 -1.54 -11.33
C GLY A 78 8.12 -2.56 -10.56
N LEU A 79 7.65 -3.59 -11.28
CA LEU A 79 6.86 -4.69 -10.71
C LEU A 79 7.69 -5.51 -9.73
N ILE A 80 7.17 -5.72 -8.52
CA ILE A 80 7.74 -6.58 -7.50
C ILE A 80 7.22 -8.01 -7.74
N GLN A 81 8.15 -8.97 -7.79
CA GLN A 81 7.80 -10.39 -7.91
C GLN A 81 7.28 -10.93 -6.57
N LEU A 82 6.04 -11.43 -6.57
CA LEU A 82 5.37 -11.89 -5.34
C LEU A 82 5.37 -13.42 -5.17
N SER A 83 5.94 -14.17 -6.11
CA SER A 83 5.96 -15.65 -6.08
C SER A 83 7.07 -16.23 -5.20
N HIS A 84 8.11 -15.44 -4.90
CA HIS A 84 9.29 -15.87 -4.14
C HIS A 84 9.67 -14.77 -3.15
N LEU A 85 8.99 -14.77 -2.00
CA LEU A 85 9.23 -13.82 -0.93
C LEU A 85 10.02 -14.50 0.19
N ASP A 86 10.95 -13.76 0.80
CA ASP A 86 11.49 -14.17 2.09
C ASP A 86 10.54 -13.78 3.23
N GLN A 87 10.80 -14.28 4.44
CA GLN A 87 9.94 -14.05 5.60
C GLN A 87 9.73 -12.55 5.88
N ALA A 88 10.78 -11.74 5.82
CA ALA A 88 10.68 -10.31 6.11
C ALA A 88 9.81 -9.59 5.06
N GLN A 89 9.85 -10.06 3.81
CA GLN A 89 8.98 -9.58 2.75
C GLN A 89 7.53 -10.02 2.96
N GLU A 90 7.28 -11.26 3.39
CA GLU A 90 5.94 -11.73 3.75
C GLU A 90 5.35 -10.91 4.91
N ASP A 91 6.13 -10.66 5.96
CA ASP A 91 5.73 -9.85 7.12
C ASP A 91 5.46 -8.40 6.71
N ALA A 92 6.25 -7.84 5.80
CA ALA A 92 6.01 -6.52 5.22
C ALA A 92 4.71 -6.47 4.39
N LEU A 93 4.40 -7.51 3.60
CA LEU A 93 3.13 -7.59 2.89
C LEU A 93 1.94 -7.75 3.84
N TYR A 94 2.11 -8.47 4.94
CA TYR A 94 1.10 -8.56 6.00
C TYR A 94 0.72 -7.16 6.50
N LEU A 95 1.71 -6.30 6.78
CA LEU A 95 1.46 -4.92 7.20
C LEU A 95 0.67 -4.12 6.15
N LEU A 96 1.01 -4.24 4.86
CA LEU A 96 0.28 -3.54 3.79
C LEU A 96 -1.16 -4.05 3.64
N LYS A 97 -1.38 -5.37 3.77
CA LYS A 97 -2.73 -5.97 3.75
C LYS A 97 -3.56 -5.49 4.94
N TYR A 98 -2.96 -5.42 6.12
CA TYR A 98 -3.59 -4.90 7.32
C TYR A 98 -3.97 -3.43 7.14
N ALA A 99 -3.05 -2.61 6.62
CA ALA A 99 -3.32 -1.20 6.35
C ALA A 99 -4.47 -1.01 5.35
N LEU A 100 -4.53 -1.84 4.30
CA LEU A 100 -5.65 -1.86 3.35
C LEU A 100 -6.96 -2.26 4.04
N HIS A 101 -6.97 -3.31 4.85
CA HIS A 101 -8.17 -3.75 5.57
C HIS A 101 -8.75 -2.64 6.45
N ILE A 102 -7.92 -1.98 7.26
CA ILE A 102 -8.33 -0.85 8.10
C ILE A 102 -8.87 0.30 7.23
N THR A 103 -8.23 0.57 6.09
CA THR A 103 -8.68 1.60 5.14
C THR A 103 -10.06 1.30 4.58
N LEU A 104 -10.30 0.05 4.14
CA LEU A 104 -11.59 -0.37 3.63
C LEU A 104 -12.67 -0.35 4.72
N GLY A 105 -12.34 -0.79 5.94
CA GLY A 105 -13.24 -0.70 7.09
C GLY A 105 -13.67 0.74 7.36
N LYS A 106 -12.71 1.68 7.45
CA LYS A 106 -13.00 3.11 7.61
C LYS A 106 -13.80 3.67 6.45
N MET A 107 -13.51 3.26 5.21
CA MET A 107 -14.27 3.68 4.03
C MET A 107 -15.74 3.27 4.18
N LEU A 108 -16.00 2.03 4.60
CA LEU A 108 -17.35 1.48 4.75
C LEU A 108 -18.11 2.12 5.92
N THR A 109 -17.45 2.39 7.04
CA THR A 109 -18.08 3.05 8.20
C THR A 109 -18.36 4.53 7.95
N ASN A 110 -17.53 5.20 7.14
CA ASN A 110 -17.66 6.62 6.83
C ASN A 110 -18.64 6.90 5.67
N ARG A 111 -19.24 5.87 5.06
CA ARG A 111 -20.26 5.99 3.98
C ARG A 111 -21.58 6.68 4.37
N LYS A 112 -21.74 7.14 5.63
CA LYS A 112 -22.85 8.01 6.02
C LYS A 112 -22.69 9.46 5.51
N THR A 113 -21.59 9.80 4.84
CA THR A 113 -21.41 11.08 4.13
C THR A 113 -21.08 10.82 2.65
N HIS A 114 -22.11 10.93 1.81
CA HIS A 114 -22.14 11.10 0.35
C HIS A 114 -20.94 10.59 -0.48
N PHE A 115 -21.12 9.46 -1.19
CA PHE A 115 -20.48 9.29 -2.50
C PHE A 115 -21.48 9.69 -3.58
N THR A 116 -21.33 10.89 -4.14
CA THR A 116 -21.86 11.19 -5.47
C THR A 116 -21.07 10.37 -6.48
N SER A 117 -21.78 9.70 -7.38
CA SER A 117 -21.25 8.99 -8.54
C SER A 117 -20.06 9.73 -9.17
N ILE A 118 -18.91 9.06 -9.29
CA ILE A 118 -17.76 9.56 -10.04
C ILE A 118 -18.09 9.38 -11.51
N ASP A 119 -18.23 10.46 -12.27
CA ASP A 119 -18.49 10.41 -13.71
C ASP A 119 -17.21 10.03 -14.50
N ASP A 120 -17.36 9.55 -15.74
CA ASP A 120 -16.27 9.08 -16.62
C ASP A 120 -15.15 10.13 -16.82
N ILE A 121 -15.48 11.42 -16.76
CA ILE A 121 -14.55 12.56 -16.83
C ILE A 121 -13.69 12.61 -15.56
N ALA A 122 -14.27 12.38 -14.39
CA ALA A 122 -13.54 12.32 -13.13
C ALA A 122 -12.67 11.05 -13.04
N MET A 123 -13.12 9.94 -13.63
CA MET A 123 -12.31 8.72 -13.78
C MET A 123 -11.13 8.94 -14.75
N GLN A 124 -11.36 9.60 -15.88
CA GLN A 124 -10.29 9.92 -16.83
C GLN A 124 -9.27 10.89 -16.22
N ALA A 125 -9.70 11.85 -15.40
CA ALA A 125 -8.82 12.75 -14.66
C ALA A 125 -7.97 12.01 -13.61
N LEU A 126 -8.50 10.96 -12.96
CA LEU A 126 -7.73 10.10 -12.05
C LEU A 126 -6.66 9.31 -12.81
N ILE A 127 -7.01 8.74 -13.95
CA ILE A 127 -6.07 8.03 -14.84
C ILE A 127 -4.98 9.00 -15.33
N ASP A 128 -5.35 10.21 -15.72
CA ASP A 128 -4.41 11.24 -16.18
C ASP A 128 -3.51 11.77 -15.05
N LYS A 129 -3.97 11.75 -13.79
CA LYS A 129 -3.17 12.11 -12.61
C LYS A 129 -2.23 10.99 -12.14
N VAL A 130 -2.59 9.72 -12.41
CA VAL A 130 -1.75 8.56 -12.08
C VAL A 130 -0.81 8.20 -13.24
N ARG A 131 -1.09 8.63 -14.47
CA ARG A 131 -0.22 8.42 -15.65
C ARG A 131 1.21 8.98 -15.49
N PRO A 132 1.44 10.19 -14.95
CA PRO A 132 2.78 10.70 -14.64
C PRO A 132 3.49 9.86 -13.58
N ILE A 133 2.73 9.36 -12.60
CA ILE A 133 3.23 8.46 -11.55
C ILE A 133 3.66 7.11 -12.14
N LEU A 134 2.91 6.58 -13.12
CA LEU A 134 3.29 5.40 -13.93
C LEU A 134 4.54 5.67 -14.79
N ASN A 135 4.79 6.94 -15.14
CA ASN A 135 5.93 7.39 -15.94
C ASN A 135 7.11 7.95 -15.10
N LYS A 136 7.11 7.76 -13.77
CA LYS A 136 8.14 8.21 -12.81
C LYS A 136 8.32 9.74 -12.67
N GLU A 137 7.29 10.52 -12.96
CA GLU A 137 7.28 11.97 -12.72
C GLU A 137 6.40 12.27 -11.48
N LEU A 138 7.03 12.58 -10.34
CA LEU A 138 6.38 13.03 -9.08
C LEU A 138 5.41 14.20 -9.34
N THR A 139 4.25 14.37 -8.70
CA THR A 139 3.96 14.58 -7.26
C THR A 139 2.45 14.32 -7.06
N LEU A 140 2.01 13.81 -5.89
CA LEU A 140 0.58 13.59 -5.63
C LEU A 140 -0.18 14.93 -5.52
N PRO A 141 -1.31 15.11 -6.23
CA PRO A 141 -2.11 16.33 -6.14
C PRO A 141 -2.98 16.39 -4.87
N GLU A 142 -3.34 17.62 -4.47
CA GLU A 142 -4.11 17.93 -3.27
C GLU A 142 -5.50 17.26 -3.22
N GLU A 143 -5.95 17.06 -1.98
CA GLU A 143 -6.90 16.07 -1.47
C GLU A 143 -8.34 16.15 -2.00
N ASP A 144 -8.74 17.18 -2.74
CA ASP A 144 -10.18 17.47 -2.81
C ASP A 144 -11.00 16.56 -3.73
N HIS A 145 -10.40 15.77 -4.64
CA HIS A 145 -11.19 14.93 -5.56
C HIS A 145 -10.59 13.55 -5.90
N ILE A 146 -9.78 12.94 -5.01
CA ILE A 146 -9.11 11.67 -5.32
C ILE A 146 -9.17 10.67 -4.17
N GLY A 147 -10.00 9.64 -4.34
CA GLY A 147 -9.95 8.41 -3.55
C GLY A 147 -10.35 8.55 -2.08
N PHE A 148 -10.23 7.44 -1.34
CA PHE A 148 -10.37 7.40 0.12
C PHE A 148 -9.01 7.12 0.73
N ALA A 149 -8.53 7.99 1.63
CA ALA A 149 -7.20 7.88 2.22
C ALA A 149 -7.26 7.67 3.74
N VAL A 150 -6.36 6.82 4.25
CA VAL A 150 -6.16 6.59 5.68
C VAL A 150 -4.67 6.48 5.99
N ALA A 151 -4.21 7.30 6.94
CA ALA A 151 -2.88 7.18 7.52
C ALA A 151 -2.92 6.44 8.86
N MET A 152 -1.89 5.63 9.12
CA MET A 152 -1.67 4.97 10.41
C MET A 152 -0.19 4.92 10.78
N ASP A 153 0.11 5.20 12.04
CA ASP A 153 1.45 5.01 12.58
C ASP A 153 1.63 3.55 12.99
N PHE A 154 2.73 2.95 12.55
CA PHE A 154 3.19 1.64 12.98
C PHE A 154 4.51 1.80 13.73
N ARG A 155 4.47 1.50 15.03
CA ARG A 155 5.62 1.56 15.94
C ARG A 155 5.96 0.14 16.37
N PRO A 156 6.95 -0.51 15.74
CA PRO A 156 7.25 -1.90 16.06
C PRO A 156 7.90 -2.01 17.43
N GLU A 157 7.35 -2.91 18.25
CA GLU A 157 7.90 -3.28 19.57
C GLU A 157 8.66 -4.61 19.51
N GLU A 158 8.35 -5.45 18.52
CA GLU A 158 8.96 -6.75 18.28
C GLU A 158 9.93 -6.72 17.10
N ASP A 159 10.93 -7.61 17.10
CA ASP A 159 11.96 -7.68 16.05
C ASP A 159 11.37 -8.01 14.67
N ILE A 160 10.34 -8.85 14.62
CA ILE A 160 9.64 -9.24 13.38
C ILE A 160 8.95 -8.00 12.78
N ALA A 161 8.20 -7.28 13.61
CA ALA A 161 7.53 -6.03 13.24
C ALA A 161 8.55 -4.97 12.77
N LEU A 162 9.69 -4.87 13.44
CA LEU A 162 10.78 -3.96 13.06
C LEU A 162 11.35 -4.34 11.69
N SER A 163 11.65 -5.62 11.48
CA SER A 163 12.16 -6.15 10.22
C SER A 163 11.21 -5.86 9.05
N ALA A 164 9.90 -6.07 9.24
CA ALA A 164 8.87 -5.77 8.25
C ALA A 164 8.83 -4.28 7.88
N ALA A 165 8.86 -3.39 8.88
CA ALA A 165 8.85 -1.94 8.65
C ALA A 165 10.10 -1.45 7.90
N LEU A 166 11.28 -1.96 8.29
CA LEU A 166 12.54 -1.66 7.61
C LEU A 166 12.55 -2.20 6.17
N THR A 167 11.95 -3.37 5.95
CA THR A 167 11.82 -3.99 4.62
C THR A 167 10.95 -3.16 3.68
N LEU A 168 9.85 -2.56 4.19
CA LEU A 168 9.04 -1.60 3.44
C LEU A 168 9.83 -0.34 3.08
N LEU A 169 10.56 0.25 4.03
CA LEU A 169 11.47 1.37 3.76
C LEU A 169 12.63 0.98 2.84
N GLY A 170 12.99 -0.30 2.79
CA GLY A 170 13.94 -0.89 1.84
C GLY A 170 13.38 -1.07 0.42
N LYS A 171 12.13 -0.64 0.18
CA LYS A 171 11.41 -0.77 -1.10
C LYS A 171 11.16 -2.24 -1.50
N LEU A 172 11.19 -3.19 -0.55
CA LEU A 172 11.02 -4.63 -0.74
C LEU A 172 11.99 -5.24 -1.80
N LYS A 173 13.29 -5.23 -1.52
CA LYS A 173 14.32 -5.90 -2.35
C LYS A 173 14.81 -7.21 -1.72
N ASN A 174 15.25 -8.15 -2.57
CA ASN A 174 16.61 -8.70 -2.47
C ASN A 174 17.37 -8.34 -3.76
N ILE A 175 18.59 -7.79 -3.65
CA ILE A 175 19.49 -7.65 -4.80
C ILE A 175 20.41 -8.86 -4.80
N ASP A 176 20.11 -9.87 -5.61
CA ASP A 176 21.14 -10.81 -6.06
C ASP A 176 21.19 -10.84 -7.58
N THR A 177 21.95 -9.90 -8.13
CA THR A 177 22.75 -10.12 -9.35
C THR A 177 23.86 -9.07 -9.40
N LYS A 178 24.87 -9.26 -8.55
CA LYS A 178 26.21 -8.80 -8.90
C LYS A 178 26.99 -9.98 -9.47
N ILE A 179 27.58 -9.72 -10.64
CA ILE A 179 28.59 -10.48 -11.37
C ILE A 179 28.02 -11.45 -12.41
N MET A 180 27.87 -10.90 -13.63
CA MET A 180 28.15 -11.64 -14.86
C MET A 180 29.46 -12.42 -14.67
N LYS A 181 29.38 -13.75 -14.51
CA LYS A 181 30.52 -14.60 -14.84
C LYS A 181 30.51 -14.76 -16.35
N THR A 182 31.27 -13.91 -17.02
CA THR A 182 31.87 -14.20 -18.32
C THR A 182 32.58 -15.55 -18.23
N HIS A 183 32.14 -16.50 -19.06
CA HIS A 183 32.97 -17.58 -19.56
C HIS A 183 33.34 -17.24 -21.00
#